data_AF-A0A821DAM2-F1
#
_entry.id   AF-A0A821DAM2-F1
#
_cell.length_a   1.000
_cell.length_b   1.000
_cell.length_c   1.000
_cell.angle_alpha   90.00
_cell.angle_beta   90.00
_cell.angle_gamma   90.00
#
_symmetry.space_group_name_H-M   'P 1'
#
loop_
_entity.id
_entity.type
_entity.pdbx_description
1 polymer ?
#
loop_
_entity_poly.entity_id
_entity_poly.type
_entity_poly.pdbx_seq_one_letter_code
_entity_poly.pdbx_strand_id
1 'polypeptide(L)'
;MDVYWELSDFDIHTRQQGMEKLLKSLKTLSSDDNNEKSVSSQIDYTISRLIKGLVSNRKCARIGYAATLGTLASLTDHQLKILSVDELISLVQNKLTTKKETGVEDAKNVRIGRVLSYIALAYTQKDNDLSILLQKIIPDLLLIRTQETRRRLRAFIDASIIQLAKWSGRKLFKKEILPHIQKLLPTNWQMGDDGTKSLLLFVSLVNLYPKIFNQEYFQSHWNNNMLPLGKTNDEQMIIKKCLQSFDNELHLLEQLCHELLVYAIRSQQLTLFWPILVDELSNIGLDSNKGHILLDLITFCFQEQENSNSIDT
;
A
#
# COMPACT_ATOMS: atom_id res chain seq x y z
N MET A 1 -5.99 32.54 4.12
CA MET A 1 -6.89 31.38 4.34
C MET A 1 -7.08 30.58 3.05
N ASP A 2 -6.89 31.18 1.88
CA ASP A 2 -7.24 30.60 0.57
C ASP A 2 -6.29 29.51 0.06
N VAL A 3 -5.02 29.57 0.45
CA VAL A 3 -4.00 28.61 0.00
C VAL A 3 -4.37 27.14 0.30
N TYR A 4 -4.97 26.86 1.47
CA TYR A 4 -5.40 25.50 1.80
C TYR A 4 -6.61 25.03 0.99
N TRP A 5 -7.43 25.96 0.48
CA TRP A 5 -8.53 25.64 -0.42
C TRP A 5 -8.01 25.30 -1.82
N GLU A 6 -6.99 26.02 -2.29
CA GLU A 6 -6.31 25.72 -3.56
C GLU A 6 -5.75 24.28 -3.58
N LEU A 7 -5.24 23.78 -2.44
CA LEU A 7 -4.79 22.38 -2.32
C LEU A 7 -5.90 21.34 -2.54
N SER A 8 -7.16 21.74 -2.40
CA SER A 8 -8.33 20.87 -2.58
C SER A 8 -9.01 21.04 -3.93
N ASP A 9 -8.46 21.87 -4.81
CA ASP A 9 -9.04 22.12 -6.13
C ASP A 9 -9.02 20.86 -7.01
N PHE A 10 -9.87 20.80 -8.04
CA PHE A 10 -9.88 19.72 -9.02
C PHE A 10 -8.76 19.84 -10.04
N ASP A 11 -8.38 21.07 -10.39
CA ASP A 11 -7.30 21.33 -11.32
C ASP A 11 -5.92 21.10 -10.67
N ILE A 12 -5.06 20.39 -11.40
CA ILE A 12 -3.71 20.06 -10.91
C ILE A 12 -2.82 21.29 -10.79
N HIS A 13 -2.96 22.24 -11.72
CA HIS A 13 -2.15 23.46 -11.72
C HIS A 13 -2.51 24.36 -10.53
N THR A 14 -3.79 24.48 -10.22
CA THR A 14 -4.29 25.22 -9.05
C THR A 14 -3.77 24.62 -7.74
N ARG A 15 -3.80 23.28 -7.60
CA ARG A 15 -3.20 22.60 -6.44
C ARG A 15 -1.70 22.84 -6.32
N GLN A 16 -0.98 22.78 -7.45
CA GLN A 16 0.45 23.03 -7.48
C GLN A 16 0.78 24.48 -7.07
N GLN A 17 0.06 25.47 -7.60
CA GLN A 17 0.21 26.87 -7.22
C GLN A 17 -0.06 27.10 -5.73
N GLY A 18 -1.09 26.45 -5.17
CA GLY A 18 -1.36 26.50 -3.73
C GLY A 18 -0.20 25.95 -2.91
N MET A 19 0.37 24.81 -3.33
CA MET A 19 1.56 24.24 -2.68
C MET A 19 2.75 25.20 -2.75
N GLU A 20 3.05 25.75 -3.92
CA GLU A 20 4.17 26.69 -4.12
C GLU A 20 4.01 27.97 -3.28
N LYS A 21 2.80 28.55 -3.22
CA LYS A 21 2.49 29.70 -2.38
C LYS A 21 2.71 29.39 -0.89
N LEU A 22 2.28 28.21 -0.43
CA LEU A 22 2.47 27.78 0.95
C LEU A 22 3.97 27.64 1.28
N LEU A 23 4.73 26.95 0.44
CA LEU A 23 6.17 26.76 0.61
C LEU A 23 6.91 28.09 0.60
N LYS A 24 6.57 29.00 -0.32
CA LYS A 24 7.16 30.33 -0.39
C LYS A 24 6.89 31.12 0.88
N SER A 25 5.65 31.08 1.38
CA SER A 25 5.27 31.77 2.62
C SER A 25 6.05 31.27 3.83
N LEU A 26 6.23 29.94 3.95
CA LEU A 26 7.02 29.34 5.02
C LEU A 26 8.51 29.71 4.91
N LYS A 27 9.07 29.73 3.70
CA LYS A 27 10.47 30.13 3.45
C LYS A 27 10.72 31.61 3.76
N THR A 28 9.78 32.48 3.42
CA THR A 28 9.88 33.91 3.77
C THR A 28 9.87 34.09 5.27
N LEU A 29 8.99 33.38 5.99
CA LEU A 29 8.96 33.42 7.45
C LEU A 29 10.25 32.89 8.09
N SER A 30 10.83 31.82 7.54
CA SER A 30 12.07 31.24 8.07
C SER A 30 13.31 32.08 7.80
N SER A 31 13.25 33.05 6.90
CA SER A 31 14.36 33.96 6.57
C SER A 31 14.39 35.20 7.48
N ASP A 32 13.37 35.37 8.34
CA ASP A 32 13.22 36.52 9.23
C ASP A 32 13.74 36.14 10.63
N ASP A 33 15.03 36.40 10.88
CA ASP A 33 15.80 35.90 12.06
C ASP A 33 15.21 36.32 13.44
N ASN A 34 14.37 37.35 13.49
CA ASN A 34 13.77 37.84 14.73
C ASN A 34 12.59 36.99 15.25
N ASN A 35 12.23 35.89 14.58
CA ASN A 35 10.94 35.22 14.77
C ASN A 35 10.97 33.68 14.87
N GLU A 36 12.08 33.04 15.27
CA GLU A 36 12.20 31.56 15.30
C GLU A 36 11.01 30.83 15.98
N LYS A 37 10.51 31.32 17.13
CA LYS A 37 9.33 30.74 17.80
C LYS A 37 8.04 30.86 16.97
N SER A 38 7.87 31.98 16.27
CA SER A 38 6.75 32.20 15.35
C SER A 38 6.83 31.24 14.16
N VAL A 39 8.03 31.06 13.57
CA VAL A 39 8.26 30.15 12.45
C VAL A 39 7.94 28.70 12.81
N SER A 40 8.45 28.20 13.93
CA SER A 40 8.17 26.85 14.41
C SER A 40 6.65 26.63 14.59
N SER A 41 5.96 27.60 15.19
CA SER A 41 4.51 27.50 15.40
C SER A 41 3.69 27.47 14.10
N GLN A 42 4.15 28.18 13.06
CA GLN A 42 3.50 28.18 11.74
C GLN A 42 3.76 26.90 10.97
N ILE A 43 4.96 26.32 11.08
CA ILE A 43 5.28 25.01 10.50
C ILE A 43 4.39 23.94 11.17
N ASP A 44 4.35 23.90 12.51
CA ASP A 44 3.52 22.96 13.26
C ASP A 44 2.03 23.08 12.94
N TYR A 45 1.55 24.32 12.83
CA TYR A 45 0.19 24.62 12.41
C TYR A 45 -0.09 24.10 10.99
N THR A 46 0.83 24.36 10.07
CA THR A 46 0.70 23.96 8.66
C THR A 46 0.67 22.44 8.54
N ILE A 47 1.65 21.74 9.13
CA ILE A 47 1.70 20.28 9.12
C ILE A 47 0.46 19.69 9.77
N SER A 48 0.04 20.23 10.92
CA SER A 48 -1.21 19.80 11.58
C SER A 48 -2.43 19.98 10.69
N ARG A 49 -2.50 21.07 9.91
CA ARG A 49 -3.62 21.35 9.01
C ARG A 49 -3.58 20.43 7.79
N LEU A 50 -2.40 20.11 7.26
CA LEU A 50 -2.24 19.16 6.15
C LEU A 50 -2.67 17.75 6.57
N ILE A 51 -2.20 17.27 7.73
CA ILE A 51 -2.57 15.97 8.30
C ILE A 51 -4.08 15.86 8.49
N LYS A 52 -4.72 16.88 9.07
CA LYS A 52 -6.19 16.93 9.22
C LYS A 52 -6.90 16.98 7.86
N GLY A 53 -6.33 17.66 6.87
CA GLY A 53 -6.84 17.74 5.50
C GLY A 53 -6.94 16.36 4.82
N LEU A 54 -6.09 15.41 5.19
CA LEU A 54 -6.12 14.03 4.67
C LEU A 54 -7.35 13.22 5.14
N VAL A 55 -8.01 13.67 6.22
CA VAL A 55 -9.28 13.10 6.69
C VAL A 55 -10.47 13.65 5.89
N SER A 56 -10.27 14.72 5.10
CA SER A 56 -11.36 15.33 4.35
C SER A 56 -12.04 14.32 3.40
N ASN A 57 -13.37 14.39 3.33
CA ASN A 57 -14.18 13.67 2.36
C ASN A 57 -14.42 14.48 1.07
N ARG A 58 -13.93 15.72 1.01
CA ARG A 58 -14.03 16.56 -0.19
C ARG A 58 -13.23 15.92 -1.32
N LYS A 59 -13.79 15.96 -2.52
CA LYS A 59 -13.12 15.51 -3.74
C LYS A 59 -11.77 16.23 -3.88
N CYS A 60 -10.74 15.50 -4.27
CA CYS A 60 -9.37 15.99 -4.54
C CYS A 60 -8.56 16.55 -3.35
N ALA A 61 -9.18 16.89 -2.21
CA ALA A 61 -8.49 17.39 -1.01
C ALA A 61 -7.27 16.52 -0.63
N ARG A 62 -7.51 15.20 -0.49
CA ARG A 62 -6.49 14.24 -0.06
C ARG A 62 -5.22 14.27 -0.91
N ILE A 63 -5.35 14.53 -2.21
CA ILE A 63 -4.23 14.50 -3.16
C ILE A 63 -3.30 15.70 -2.91
N GLY A 64 -3.83 16.92 -2.91
CA GLY A 64 -3.01 18.11 -2.69
C GLY A 64 -2.46 18.20 -1.28
N TYR A 65 -3.24 17.79 -0.26
CA TYR A 65 -2.75 17.70 1.11
C TYR A 65 -1.60 16.69 1.25
N ALA A 66 -1.69 15.51 0.63
CA ALA A 66 -0.65 14.48 0.68
C ALA A 66 0.63 14.94 -0.03
N ALA A 67 0.50 15.47 -1.25
CA ALA A 67 1.64 15.96 -2.03
C ALA A 67 2.37 17.09 -1.30
N THR A 68 1.63 18.03 -0.71
CA THR A 68 2.21 19.14 0.06
C THR A 68 2.89 18.65 1.34
N LEU A 69 2.29 17.67 2.05
CA LEU A 69 2.88 17.08 3.25
C LEU A 69 4.20 16.37 2.95
N GLY A 70 4.25 15.53 1.90
CA GLY A 70 5.49 14.87 1.49
C GLY A 70 6.56 15.87 1.06
N THR A 71 6.17 16.89 0.29
CA THR A 71 7.10 17.95 -0.13
C THR A 71 7.69 18.68 1.07
N LEU A 72 6.88 19.05 2.06
CA LEU A 72 7.38 19.65 3.31
C LEU A 72 8.32 18.69 4.04
N ALA A 73 7.92 17.42 4.22
CA ALA A 73 8.74 16.43 4.91
C ALA A 73 10.09 16.13 4.22
N SER A 74 10.27 16.55 2.97
CA SER A 74 11.54 16.44 2.24
C SER A 74 12.51 17.61 2.50
N LEU A 75 12.05 18.71 3.11
CA LEU A 75 12.83 19.94 3.30
C LEU A 75 13.62 19.98 4.62
N THR A 76 13.80 18.82 5.25
CA THR A 76 14.16 18.62 6.67
C THR A 76 15.53 19.10 7.11
N ASP A 77 16.51 19.32 6.22
CA ASP A 77 17.88 19.59 6.67
C ASP A 77 18.41 21.03 6.50
N HIS A 78 17.91 21.82 5.54
CA HIS A 78 18.60 23.09 5.20
C HIS A 78 17.71 24.29 4.85
N GLN A 79 16.40 24.10 4.63
CA GLN A 79 15.53 25.19 4.15
C GLN A 79 14.46 25.59 5.17
N LEU A 80 13.98 24.62 5.94
CA LEU A 80 13.00 24.80 7.00
C LEU A 80 13.45 23.84 8.10
N LYS A 81 13.71 24.32 9.32
CA LYS A 81 13.93 23.44 10.49
C LYS A 81 12.63 22.69 10.79
N ILE A 82 12.34 21.67 10.00
CA ILE A 82 11.11 20.87 10.11
C ILE A 82 11.32 19.82 11.19
N LEU A 83 10.22 19.43 11.83
CA LEU A 83 10.12 18.29 12.72
C LEU A 83 10.90 17.09 12.16
N SER A 84 11.61 16.39 13.04
CA SER A 84 12.20 15.09 12.73
C SER A 84 11.14 14.10 12.24
N VAL A 85 11.57 13.07 11.51
CA VAL A 85 10.70 11.96 11.06
C VAL A 85 9.88 11.38 12.22
N ASP A 86 10.51 11.26 13.39
CA ASP A 86 9.89 10.75 14.61
C ASP A 86 8.77 11.65 15.14
N GLU A 87 8.99 12.95 15.14
CA GLU A 87 8.00 13.95 15.53
C GLU A 87 6.85 14.01 14.52
N LEU A 88 7.13 13.91 13.22
CA LEU A 88 6.11 13.85 12.17
C LEU A 88 5.19 12.64 12.32
N ILE A 89 5.76 11.46 12.55
CA ILE A 89 4.98 10.23 12.80
C ILE A 89 4.14 10.40 14.06
N SER A 90 4.74 10.86 15.15
CA SER A 90 4.02 11.09 16.41
C SER A 90 2.87 12.07 16.23
N LEU A 91 3.07 13.13 15.44
CA LEU A 91 2.04 14.09 15.11
C LEU A 91 0.89 13.46 14.31
N VAL A 92 1.19 12.63 13.30
CA VAL A 92 0.16 11.87 12.56
C VAL A 92 -0.65 10.99 13.51
N GLN A 93 0.01 10.21 14.36
CA GLN A 93 -0.64 9.28 15.28
C GLN A 93 -1.53 10.01 16.32
N ASN A 94 -1.05 11.14 16.82
CA ASN A 94 -1.76 11.96 17.81
C ASN A 94 -2.94 12.74 17.21
N LYS A 95 -2.83 13.20 15.96
CA LYS A 95 -3.90 13.97 15.30
C LYS A 95 -4.95 13.06 14.66
N LEU A 96 -4.57 11.86 14.24
CA LEU A 96 -5.42 10.92 13.52
C LEU A 96 -5.75 9.68 14.37
N THR A 97 -6.34 9.91 15.55
CA THR A 97 -6.75 8.84 16.46
C THR A 97 -8.26 8.59 16.37
N THR A 98 -8.66 7.33 16.26
CA THR A 98 -10.07 6.93 16.37
C THR A 98 -10.44 6.77 17.85
N LYS A 99 -11.27 7.67 18.38
CA LYS A 99 -11.88 7.53 19.72
C LYS A 99 -13.08 6.59 19.66
N LYS A 100 -13.46 5.96 20.78
CA LYS A 100 -14.64 5.06 20.87
C LYS A 100 -15.95 5.72 20.40
N GLU A 101 -16.06 7.04 20.55
CA GLU A 101 -17.23 7.84 20.16
C GLU A 101 -17.19 8.31 18.70
N THR A 102 -16.12 7.99 17.96
CA THR A 102 -15.97 8.42 16.56
C THR A 102 -16.96 7.65 15.69
N GLY A 103 -17.79 8.36 14.93
CA GLY A 103 -18.71 7.74 13.98
C GLY A 103 -17.97 6.84 12.98
N VAL A 104 -18.64 5.80 12.45
CA VAL A 104 -18.03 4.79 11.57
C VAL A 104 -17.38 5.42 10.33
N GLU A 105 -17.99 6.47 9.78
CA GLU A 105 -17.50 7.22 8.62
C GLU A 105 -16.29 8.09 8.96
N ASP A 106 -16.29 8.76 10.11
CA ASP A 106 -15.14 9.52 10.59
C ASP A 106 -13.97 8.58 10.88
N ALA A 107 -14.23 7.41 11.46
CA ALA A 107 -13.23 6.39 11.70
C ALA A 107 -12.67 5.78 10.40
N LYS A 108 -13.45 5.77 9.31
CA LYS A 108 -12.97 5.40 7.96
C LYS A 108 -11.96 6.43 7.46
N ASN A 109 -12.37 7.70 7.48
CA ASN A 109 -11.60 8.79 6.93
C ASN A 109 -10.31 9.04 7.72
N VAL A 110 -10.34 8.84 9.04
CA VAL A 110 -9.14 8.89 9.89
C VAL A 110 -8.14 7.81 9.48
N ARG A 111 -8.58 6.56 9.28
CA ARG A 111 -7.70 5.47 8.82
C ARG A 111 -7.11 5.77 7.44
N ILE A 112 -7.94 6.21 6.49
CA ILE A 112 -7.46 6.62 5.16
C ILE A 112 -6.43 7.74 5.26
N GLY A 113 -6.73 8.79 6.05
CA GLY A 113 -5.83 9.91 6.23
C GLY A 113 -4.50 9.50 6.86
N ARG A 114 -4.51 8.52 7.78
CA ARG A 114 -3.32 7.99 8.43
C ARG A 114 -2.44 7.22 7.45
N VAL A 115 -3.03 6.33 6.66
CA VAL A 115 -2.33 5.61 5.58
C VAL A 115 -1.73 6.57 4.56
N LEU A 116 -2.51 7.56 4.10
CA LEU A 116 -2.03 8.57 3.16
C LEU A 116 -0.91 9.42 3.73
N SER A 117 -0.96 9.75 5.03
CA SER A 117 0.12 10.48 5.70
C SER A 117 1.41 9.67 5.64
N TYR A 118 1.35 8.37 5.97
CA TYR A 118 2.53 7.52 5.95
C TYR A 118 3.13 7.36 4.55
N ILE A 119 2.29 7.19 3.52
CA ILE A 119 2.72 7.13 2.12
C ILE A 119 3.37 8.45 1.70
N ALA A 120 2.74 9.58 2.01
CA ALA A 120 3.27 10.91 1.68
C ALA A 120 4.63 11.16 2.33
N LEU A 121 4.76 10.82 3.62
CA LEU A 121 6.01 10.99 4.35
C LEU A 121 7.10 10.07 3.78
N ALA A 122 6.80 8.79 3.54
CA ALA A 122 7.76 7.80 3.06
C ALA A 122 8.29 8.09 1.65
N TYR A 123 7.45 8.60 0.75
CA TYR A 123 7.80 8.82 -0.66
C TYR A 123 9.03 9.71 -0.85
N THR A 124 9.27 10.65 0.06
CA THR A 124 10.33 11.65 -0.07
C THR A 124 11.55 11.39 0.82
N GLN A 125 11.56 10.31 1.62
CA GLN A 125 12.66 10.03 2.53
C GLN A 125 13.82 9.30 1.85
N LYS A 126 15.04 9.57 2.34
CA LYS A 126 16.25 8.79 2.02
C LYS A 126 16.31 7.53 2.87
N ASP A 127 17.16 6.57 2.51
CA ASP A 127 17.23 5.24 3.15
C ASP A 127 17.28 5.24 4.70
N ASN A 128 18.06 6.13 5.32
CA ASN A 128 18.17 6.18 6.79
C ASN A 128 16.85 6.61 7.45
N ASP A 129 16.29 7.72 6.97
CA ASP A 129 15.02 8.28 7.45
C ASP A 129 13.84 7.35 7.12
N LEU A 130 13.88 6.74 5.92
CA LEU A 130 12.92 5.74 5.50
C LEU A 130 12.97 4.51 6.41
N SER A 131 14.17 4.06 6.82
CA SER A 131 14.32 2.95 7.77
C SER A 131 13.63 3.26 9.11
N ILE A 132 13.88 4.45 9.68
CA ILE A 132 13.26 4.90 10.94
C ILE A 132 11.73 4.98 10.78
N LEU A 133 11.29 5.53 9.65
CA LEU A 133 9.87 5.67 9.33
C LEU A 133 9.19 4.31 9.24
N LEU A 134 9.74 3.37 8.47
CA LEU A 134 9.20 2.02 8.27
C LEU A 134 9.06 1.25 9.58
N GLN A 135 10.03 1.34 10.49
CA GLN A 135 9.98 0.70 11.82
C GLN A 135 8.73 1.08 12.61
N LYS A 136 8.24 2.31 12.44
CA LYS A 136 7.08 2.83 13.18
C LYS A 136 5.77 2.67 12.42
N ILE A 137 5.78 2.92 11.10
CA ILE A 137 4.54 2.92 10.33
C ILE A 137 4.07 1.51 9.97
N ILE A 138 4.96 0.53 9.78
CA ILE A 138 4.56 -0.82 9.36
C ILE A 138 3.75 -1.51 10.47
N PRO A 139 4.21 -1.57 11.73
CA PRO A 139 3.40 -2.14 12.82
C PRO A 139 2.02 -1.50 12.93
N ASP A 140 1.95 -0.19 12.77
CA ASP A 140 0.71 0.55 12.87
C ASP A 140 -0.23 0.32 11.66
N LEU A 141 0.31 0.24 10.44
CA LEU A 141 -0.46 -0.15 9.26
C LEU A 141 -1.05 -1.56 9.42
N LEU A 142 -0.28 -2.51 9.95
CA LEU A 142 -0.77 -3.86 10.22
C LEU A 142 -1.84 -3.87 11.33
N LEU A 143 -1.70 -3.03 12.36
CA LEU A 143 -2.72 -2.86 13.38
C LEU A 143 -4.03 -2.30 12.79
N ILE A 144 -3.94 -1.26 11.96
CA ILE A 144 -5.11 -0.71 11.26
C ILE A 144 -5.73 -1.78 10.36
N ARG A 145 -4.92 -2.54 9.63
CA ARG A 145 -5.35 -3.61 8.72
C ARG A 145 -6.14 -4.69 9.45
N THR A 146 -5.61 -5.20 10.56
CA THR A 146 -6.23 -6.28 11.36
C THR A 146 -7.55 -5.85 11.99
N GLN A 147 -7.69 -4.57 12.35
CA GLN A 147 -8.94 -4.00 12.88
C GLN A 147 -9.96 -3.65 11.79
N GLU A 148 -9.56 -3.66 10.51
CA GLU A 148 -10.41 -3.20 9.42
C GLU A 148 -11.26 -4.33 8.84
N THR A 149 -12.58 -4.20 8.96
CA THR A 149 -13.55 -5.18 8.46
C THR A 149 -13.93 -4.93 7.00
N ARG A 150 -13.75 -3.69 6.49
CA ARG A 150 -14.10 -3.32 5.12
C ARG A 150 -12.99 -3.74 4.15
N ARG A 151 -13.33 -4.66 3.26
CA ARG A 151 -12.41 -5.27 2.27
C ARG A 151 -11.66 -4.23 1.43
N ARG A 152 -12.35 -3.23 0.88
CA ARG A 152 -11.71 -2.19 0.05
C ARG A 152 -10.69 -1.35 0.81
N LEU A 153 -10.95 -1.02 2.07
CA LEU A 153 -10.01 -0.25 2.89
C LEU A 153 -8.82 -1.11 3.30
N ARG A 154 -9.05 -2.40 3.60
CA ARG A 154 -7.97 -3.35 3.82
C ARG A 154 -7.07 -3.50 2.59
N ALA A 155 -7.66 -3.65 1.39
CA ALA A 155 -6.91 -3.71 0.14
C ALA A 155 -6.11 -2.43 -0.13
N PHE A 156 -6.65 -1.26 0.20
CA PHE A 156 -5.90 0.00 0.14
C PHE A 156 -4.69 0.02 1.09
N ILE A 157 -4.83 -0.53 2.30
CA ILE A 157 -3.71 -0.68 3.25
C ILE A 157 -2.68 -1.66 2.70
N ASP A 158 -3.11 -2.79 2.13
CA ASP A 158 -2.22 -3.79 1.53
C ASP A 158 -1.43 -3.22 0.36
N ALA A 159 -2.10 -2.50 -0.55
CA ALA A 159 -1.46 -1.77 -1.65
C ALA A 159 -0.44 -0.75 -1.14
N SER A 160 -0.76 -0.06 -0.03
CA SER A 160 0.16 0.90 0.61
C SER A 160 1.41 0.20 1.16
N ILE A 161 1.27 -0.97 1.79
CA ILE A 161 2.39 -1.78 2.28
C ILE A 161 3.25 -2.29 1.12
N ILE A 162 2.63 -2.76 0.03
CA ILE A 162 3.36 -3.19 -1.18
C ILE A 162 4.15 -2.03 -1.78
N GLN A 163 3.54 -0.83 -1.83
CA GLN A 163 4.21 0.36 -2.34
C GLN A 163 5.41 0.79 -1.48
N LEU A 164 5.27 0.75 -0.16
CA LEU A 164 6.37 0.97 0.78
C LEU A 164 7.47 -0.08 0.62
N ALA A 165 7.08 -1.34 0.46
CA ALA A 165 8.01 -2.42 0.17
C ALA A 165 8.80 -2.13 -1.10
N LYS A 166 8.14 -1.70 -2.18
CA LYS A 166 8.79 -1.33 -3.46
C LYS A 166 9.77 -0.17 -3.29
N TRP A 167 9.39 0.90 -2.60
CA TRP A 167 10.27 2.05 -2.37
C TRP A 167 11.47 1.76 -1.48
N SER A 168 11.30 0.89 -0.47
CA SER A 168 12.38 0.52 0.45
C SER A 168 13.50 -0.32 -0.18
N GLY A 169 13.23 -0.94 -1.34
CA GLY A 169 14.14 -1.90 -1.94
C GLY A 169 14.38 -3.15 -1.09
N ARG A 170 15.14 -4.10 -1.63
CA ARG A 170 15.30 -5.44 -1.03
C ARG A 170 15.89 -5.41 0.39
N LYS A 171 16.90 -4.57 0.62
CA LYS A 171 17.66 -4.52 1.87
C LYS A 171 16.78 -4.04 3.03
N LEU A 172 16.13 -2.88 2.88
CA LEU A 172 15.24 -2.36 3.91
C LEU A 172 13.97 -3.19 4.03
N PHE A 173 13.41 -3.70 2.94
CA PHE A 173 12.26 -4.62 3.03
C PHE A 173 12.56 -5.82 3.94
N LYS A 174 13.70 -6.51 3.73
CA LYS A 174 14.09 -7.66 4.55
C LYS A 174 14.28 -7.31 6.02
N LYS A 175 14.78 -6.09 6.30
CA LYS A 175 15.11 -5.63 7.65
C LYS A 175 13.88 -5.09 8.40
N GLU A 176 13.06 -4.27 7.76
CA GLU A 176 12.07 -3.41 8.41
C GLU A 176 10.60 -3.78 8.09
N ILE A 177 10.33 -4.54 7.03
CA ILE A 177 8.96 -4.86 6.60
C ILE A 177 8.66 -6.36 6.79
N LEU A 178 9.52 -7.22 6.24
CA LEU A 178 9.35 -8.67 6.26
C LEU A 178 9.11 -9.25 7.66
N PRO A 179 9.85 -8.85 8.72
CA PRO A 179 9.66 -9.43 10.06
C PRO A 179 8.26 -9.17 10.65
N HIS A 180 7.59 -8.11 10.21
CA HIS A 180 6.22 -7.79 10.63
C HIS A 180 5.20 -8.56 9.80
N ILE A 181 5.40 -8.63 8.48
CA ILE A 181 4.47 -9.32 7.58
C ILE A 181 4.49 -10.82 7.81
N GLN A 182 5.65 -11.43 8.09
CA GLN A 182 5.76 -12.86 8.38
C GLN A 182 4.82 -13.33 9.50
N LYS A 183 4.49 -12.47 10.46
CA LYS A 183 3.53 -12.77 11.54
C LYS A 183 2.09 -12.87 11.06
N LEU A 184 1.77 -12.30 9.90
CA LEU A 184 0.46 -12.34 9.26
C LEU A 184 0.36 -13.43 8.19
N LEU A 185 1.50 -13.95 7.74
CA LEU A 185 1.50 -14.98 6.71
C LEU A 185 1.04 -16.29 7.34
N PRO A 186 0.08 -16.98 6.73
CA PRO A 186 -0.36 -18.28 7.22
C PRO A 186 0.84 -19.22 7.20
N THR A 187 1.06 -20.00 8.26
CA THR A 187 1.99 -21.13 8.22
C THR A 187 1.23 -22.37 7.74
N ASN A 188 1.88 -23.17 6.88
CA ASN A 188 1.34 -24.44 6.37
C ASN A 188 -0.09 -24.37 5.82
N TRP A 189 -0.47 -23.28 5.14
CA TRP A 189 -1.81 -23.10 4.58
C TRP A 189 -2.96 -23.26 5.60
N GLN A 190 -2.70 -23.11 6.90
CA GLN A 190 -3.74 -22.96 7.90
C GLN A 190 -4.32 -21.54 7.77
N MET A 191 -5.02 -21.32 6.66
CA MET A 191 -5.72 -20.09 6.37
C MET A 191 -7.04 -20.10 7.15
N GLY A 192 -7.07 -19.43 8.29
CA GLY A 192 -8.33 -18.88 8.77
C GLY A 192 -8.87 -17.84 7.78
N ASP A 193 -10.06 -17.30 8.03
CA ASP A 193 -10.68 -16.27 7.19
C ASP A 193 -9.77 -15.07 6.86
N ASP A 194 -8.77 -14.80 7.69
CA ASP A 194 -7.80 -13.72 7.48
C ASP A 194 -6.60 -14.12 6.60
N GLY A 195 -6.27 -15.41 6.54
CA GLY A 195 -5.21 -15.96 5.68
C GLY A 195 -5.58 -15.87 4.20
N THR A 196 -6.83 -16.23 3.87
CA THR A 196 -7.44 -16.07 2.55
C THR A 196 -7.37 -14.61 2.07
N LYS A 197 -7.62 -13.67 2.99
CA LYS A 197 -7.60 -12.22 2.73
C LYS A 197 -6.19 -11.62 2.70
N SER A 198 -5.18 -12.37 3.10
CA SER A 198 -3.77 -11.93 3.11
C SER A 198 -2.98 -12.51 1.94
N LEU A 199 -3.59 -13.40 1.14
CA LEU A 199 -2.95 -14.00 -0.03
C LEU A 199 -2.55 -12.96 -1.07
N LEU A 200 -3.40 -11.98 -1.38
CA LEU A 200 -3.07 -10.91 -2.34
C LEU A 200 -1.80 -10.16 -1.91
N LEU A 201 -1.74 -9.72 -0.65
CA LEU A 201 -0.55 -9.06 -0.09
C LEU A 201 0.69 -9.97 -0.18
N PHE A 202 0.55 -11.23 0.21
CA PHE A 202 1.66 -12.17 0.20
C PHE A 202 2.21 -12.42 -1.21
N VAL A 203 1.35 -12.78 -2.16
CA VAL A 203 1.75 -13.09 -3.53
C VAL A 203 2.38 -11.86 -4.20
N SER A 204 1.83 -10.67 -3.96
CA SER A 204 2.41 -9.41 -4.44
C SER A 204 3.85 -9.22 -3.94
N LEU A 205 4.13 -9.53 -2.68
CA LEU A 205 5.48 -9.42 -2.10
C LEU A 205 6.43 -10.52 -2.62
N VAL A 206 5.91 -11.73 -2.83
CA VAL A 206 6.65 -12.84 -3.46
C VAL A 206 7.04 -12.47 -4.89
N ASN A 207 6.15 -11.84 -5.65
CA ASN A 207 6.43 -11.36 -7.00
C ASN A 207 7.43 -10.22 -6.99
N LEU A 208 7.31 -9.28 -6.05
CA LEU A 208 8.22 -8.15 -5.90
C LEU A 208 9.64 -8.57 -5.49
N TYR A 209 9.78 -9.60 -4.65
CA TYR A 209 11.07 -10.03 -4.08
C TYR A 209 11.35 -11.55 -4.19
N PRO A 210 11.42 -12.13 -5.40
CA PRO A 210 11.62 -13.58 -5.59
C PRO A 210 12.89 -14.12 -4.94
N LYS A 211 13.96 -13.32 -4.90
CA LYS A 211 15.23 -13.72 -4.28
C LYS A 211 15.17 -13.82 -2.75
N ILE A 212 14.16 -13.21 -2.12
CA ILE A 212 13.90 -13.36 -0.68
C ILE A 212 12.98 -14.56 -0.46
N PHE A 213 11.91 -14.66 -1.24
CA PHE A 213 10.96 -15.75 -1.21
C PHE A 213 11.44 -16.91 -2.11
N ASN A 214 12.63 -17.43 -1.77
CA ASN A 214 13.28 -18.52 -2.49
C ASN A 214 12.83 -19.89 -1.92
N GLN A 215 13.40 -20.97 -2.46
CA GLN A 215 13.13 -22.32 -1.99
C GLN A 215 13.38 -22.50 -0.49
N GLU A 216 14.47 -21.96 0.05
CA GLU A 216 14.82 -22.06 1.47
C GLU A 216 13.76 -21.38 2.36
N TYR A 217 13.23 -20.23 1.93
CA TYR A 217 12.14 -19.55 2.61
C TYR A 217 10.89 -20.42 2.68
N PHE A 218 10.46 -20.98 1.54
CA PHE A 218 9.27 -21.82 1.50
C PHE A 218 9.46 -23.12 2.28
N GLN A 219 10.67 -23.71 2.26
CA GLN A 219 10.95 -24.93 3.02
C GLN A 219 10.87 -24.67 4.52
N SER A 220 11.47 -23.57 4.97
CA SER A 220 11.49 -23.22 6.40
C SER A 220 10.13 -22.79 6.95
N HIS A 221 9.26 -22.18 6.13
CA HIS A 221 7.99 -21.65 6.61
C HIS A 221 6.79 -22.53 6.29
N TRP A 222 6.83 -23.27 5.18
CA TRP A 222 5.70 -24.06 4.63
C TRP A 222 6.02 -25.52 4.34
N ASN A 223 7.24 -25.98 4.64
CA ASN A 223 7.69 -27.33 4.32
C ASN A 223 7.47 -27.68 2.83
N ASN A 224 7.63 -26.69 1.94
CA ASN A 224 7.45 -26.82 0.50
C ASN A 224 8.56 -26.06 -0.23
N ASN A 225 8.87 -26.40 -1.47
CA ASN A 225 9.93 -25.72 -2.23
C ASN A 225 9.47 -24.38 -2.84
N MET A 226 8.17 -24.13 -2.86
CA MET A 226 7.54 -23.00 -3.50
C MET A 226 6.14 -22.76 -2.89
N LEU A 227 5.54 -21.60 -3.16
CA LEU A 227 4.09 -21.42 -2.96
C LEU A 227 3.37 -22.42 -3.87
N PRO A 228 2.61 -23.38 -3.32
CA PRO A 228 1.95 -24.38 -4.15
C PRO A 228 0.68 -23.82 -4.79
N LEU A 229 0.54 -24.08 -6.09
CA LEU A 229 -0.61 -23.68 -6.88
C LEU A 229 -1.42 -24.89 -7.39
N GLY A 230 -1.88 -25.72 -6.46
CA GLY A 230 -2.91 -26.73 -6.75
C GLY A 230 -2.40 -28.10 -7.21
N LYS A 231 -1.23 -28.52 -6.75
CA LYS A 231 -0.73 -29.89 -6.96
C LYS A 231 -1.56 -30.92 -6.20
N THR A 232 -2.05 -30.56 -5.02
CA THR A 232 -2.92 -31.41 -4.18
C THR A 232 -4.35 -30.88 -4.10
N ASN A 233 -5.33 -31.74 -3.82
CA ASN A 233 -6.73 -31.34 -3.66
C ASN A 233 -6.91 -30.24 -2.59
N ASP A 234 -6.14 -30.31 -1.50
CA ASP A 234 -6.19 -29.31 -0.43
C ASP A 234 -5.71 -27.94 -0.94
N GLU A 235 -4.59 -27.90 -1.68
CA GLU A 235 -4.07 -26.68 -2.29
C GLU A 235 -5.08 -26.08 -3.28
N GLN A 236 -5.69 -26.92 -4.13
CA GLN A 236 -6.72 -26.48 -5.06
C GLN A 236 -7.91 -25.87 -4.30
N MET A 237 -8.41 -26.56 -3.29
CA MET A 237 -9.53 -26.08 -2.48
C MET A 237 -9.22 -24.73 -1.81
N ILE A 238 -7.99 -24.53 -1.34
CA ILE A 238 -7.60 -23.25 -0.73
C ILE A 238 -7.57 -22.14 -1.77
N ILE A 239 -6.98 -22.37 -2.94
CA ILE A 239 -6.96 -21.38 -4.03
C ILE A 239 -8.38 -21.02 -4.46
N LYS A 240 -9.29 -22.00 -4.53
CA LYS A 240 -10.71 -21.77 -4.81
C LYS A 240 -11.35 -20.86 -3.75
N LYS A 241 -11.15 -21.16 -2.46
CA LYS A 241 -11.61 -20.31 -1.33
C LYS A 241 -11.00 -18.89 -1.39
N CYS A 242 -9.71 -18.82 -1.72
CA CYS A 242 -8.98 -17.72 -2.36
C CYS A 242 -9.86 -16.80 -3.19
N LEU A 243 -10.12 -17.27 -4.39
CA LEU A 243 -10.80 -16.55 -5.45
C LEU A 243 -12.24 -16.18 -5.04
N GLN A 244 -12.97 -17.16 -4.47
CA GLN A 244 -14.36 -16.96 -4.01
C GLN A 244 -14.48 -15.87 -2.94
N SER A 245 -13.44 -15.66 -2.12
CA SER A 245 -13.47 -14.60 -1.10
C SER A 245 -13.55 -13.20 -1.69
N PHE A 246 -13.21 -13.01 -2.97
CA PHE A 246 -13.25 -11.73 -3.69
C PHE A 246 -14.38 -11.63 -4.72
N ASP A 247 -15.36 -12.56 -4.70
CA ASP A 247 -16.39 -12.63 -5.75
C ASP A 247 -17.20 -11.35 -5.96
N ASN A 248 -17.38 -10.57 -4.89
CA ASN A 248 -18.11 -9.30 -4.92
C ASN A 248 -17.20 -8.07 -5.13
N GLU A 249 -15.88 -8.28 -5.24
CA GLU A 249 -14.87 -7.24 -5.45
C GLU A 249 -14.03 -7.54 -6.70
N LEU A 250 -14.67 -7.47 -7.88
CA LEU A 250 -14.07 -7.85 -9.16
C LEU A 250 -12.66 -7.29 -9.40
N HIS A 251 -12.42 -6.00 -9.12
CA HIS A 251 -11.06 -5.40 -9.21
C HIS A 251 -10.00 -6.08 -8.33
N LEU A 252 -10.35 -6.53 -7.12
CA LEU A 252 -9.42 -7.24 -6.24
C LEU A 252 -9.23 -8.69 -6.68
N LEU A 253 -10.30 -9.30 -7.19
CA LEU A 253 -10.23 -10.63 -7.79
C LEU A 253 -9.29 -10.63 -9.00
N GLU A 254 -9.47 -9.68 -9.92
CA GLU A 254 -8.61 -9.47 -11.09
C GLU A 254 -7.15 -9.28 -10.66
N GLN A 255 -6.89 -8.38 -9.69
CA GLN A 255 -5.55 -8.17 -9.17
C GLN A 255 -4.93 -9.44 -8.57
N LEU A 256 -5.70 -10.19 -7.77
CA LEU A 256 -5.23 -11.47 -7.22
C LEU A 256 -4.93 -12.50 -8.31
N CYS A 257 -5.77 -12.59 -9.33
CA CYS A 257 -5.56 -13.49 -10.46
C CYS A 257 -4.28 -13.13 -11.21
N HIS A 258 -4.04 -11.85 -11.49
CA HIS A 258 -2.79 -11.39 -12.10
C HIS A 258 -1.57 -11.76 -11.27
N GLU A 259 -1.58 -11.47 -9.97
CA GLU A 259 -0.45 -11.78 -9.09
C GLU A 259 -0.18 -13.29 -9.01
N LEU A 260 -1.22 -14.11 -8.89
CA LEU A 260 -1.08 -15.57 -8.90
C LEU A 260 -0.59 -16.09 -10.25
N LEU A 261 -1.03 -15.49 -11.35
CA LEU A 261 -0.65 -15.87 -12.71
C LEU A 261 0.82 -15.55 -13.01
N VAL A 262 1.27 -14.33 -12.67
CA VAL A 262 2.69 -13.94 -12.72
C VAL A 262 3.55 -14.94 -11.94
N TYR A 263 3.10 -15.30 -10.74
CA TYR A 263 3.81 -16.29 -9.94
C TYR A 263 3.81 -17.68 -10.59
N ALA A 264 2.68 -18.13 -11.12
CA ALA A 264 2.53 -19.44 -11.76
C ALA A 264 3.42 -19.60 -12.99
N ILE A 265 3.49 -18.56 -13.84
CA ILE A 265 4.38 -18.54 -15.02
C ILE A 265 5.83 -18.66 -14.57
N ARG A 266 6.27 -17.78 -13.66
CA ARG A 266 7.65 -17.75 -13.17
C ARG A 266 8.09 -19.02 -12.45
N SER A 267 7.17 -19.66 -11.73
CA SER A 267 7.43 -20.90 -10.99
C SER A 267 7.13 -22.17 -11.80
N GLN A 268 6.79 -22.05 -13.08
CA GLN A 268 6.44 -23.16 -13.97
C GLN A 268 5.26 -24.02 -13.45
N GLN A 269 4.33 -23.39 -12.73
CA GLN A 269 3.11 -24.01 -12.21
C GLN A 269 1.85 -23.64 -13.00
N LEU A 270 1.99 -22.98 -14.15
CA LEU A 270 0.86 -22.53 -14.96
C LEU A 270 -0.10 -23.68 -15.32
N THR A 271 0.41 -24.85 -15.68
CA THR A 271 -0.41 -26.02 -16.04
C THR A 271 -1.22 -26.58 -14.87
N LEU A 272 -0.76 -26.36 -13.63
CA LEU A 272 -1.47 -26.76 -12.41
C LEU A 272 -2.52 -25.72 -12.02
N PHE A 273 -2.15 -24.44 -12.12
CA PHE A 273 -2.99 -23.33 -11.68
C PHE A 273 -4.11 -22.99 -12.67
N TRP A 274 -3.81 -23.01 -13.97
CA TRP A 274 -4.70 -22.53 -15.02
C TRP A 274 -6.07 -23.22 -15.04
N PRO A 275 -6.16 -24.57 -14.94
CA PRO A 275 -7.47 -25.23 -14.90
C PRO A 275 -8.32 -24.78 -13.70
N ILE A 276 -7.72 -24.59 -12.53
CA ILE A 276 -8.41 -24.13 -11.31
C ILE A 276 -8.98 -22.74 -11.54
N LEU A 277 -8.16 -21.84 -12.10
CA LEU A 277 -8.54 -20.46 -12.38
C LEU A 277 -9.68 -20.39 -13.40
N VAL A 278 -9.56 -21.13 -14.52
CA VAL A 278 -10.60 -21.19 -15.55
C VAL A 278 -11.90 -21.77 -14.98
N ASP A 279 -11.82 -22.88 -14.26
CA ASP A 279 -12.99 -23.52 -13.65
C ASP A 279 -13.69 -22.56 -12.69
N GLU A 280 -12.96 -21.90 -11.79
CA GLU A 280 -13.57 -20.95 -10.84
C GLU A 280 -14.16 -19.75 -11.56
N LEU A 281 -13.43 -19.09 -12.47
CA LEU A 281 -13.94 -17.92 -13.19
C LEU A 281 -15.13 -18.27 -14.10
N SER A 282 -15.19 -19.49 -14.64
CA SER A 282 -16.31 -19.97 -15.48
C SER A 282 -17.53 -20.38 -14.66
N ASN A 283 -17.33 -21.00 -13.50
CA ASN A 283 -18.40 -21.45 -12.61
C ASN A 283 -19.18 -20.31 -11.97
N ILE A 284 -18.61 -19.10 -11.90
CA ILE A 284 -19.27 -17.95 -11.30
C ILE A 284 -20.19 -17.21 -12.31
N GLY A 285 -20.49 -17.85 -13.44
CA GLY A 285 -21.42 -17.38 -14.45
C GLY A 285 -20.74 -16.44 -15.45
N LEU A 286 -21.05 -16.65 -16.74
CA LEU A 286 -20.73 -15.72 -17.84
C LEU A 286 -21.56 -14.42 -17.76
N ASP A 287 -21.95 -13.98 -16.56
CA ASP A 287 -22.42 -12.62 -16.36
C ASP A 287 -21.25 -11.71 -16.68
N SER A 288 -21.40 -10.95 -17.76
CA SER A 288 -20.42 -10.19 -18.58
C SER A 288 -19.16 -9.59 -17.92
N ASN A 289 -19.12 -9.40 -16.61
CA ASN A 289 -18.00 -8.77 -15.91
C ASN A 289 -16.84 -9.73 -15.56
N LYS A 290 -17.09 -11.02 -15.27
CA LYS A 290 -15.99 -11.98 -14.97
C LYS A 290 -15.36 -12.60 -16.21
N GLY A 291 -16.12 -12.69 -17.30
CA GLY A 291 -15.60 -13.07 -18.61
C GLY A 291 -14.51 -12.11 -19.10
N HIS A 292 -14.63 -10.82 -18.80
CA HIS A 292 -13.59 -9.82 -19.11
C HIS A 292 -12.28 -10.13 -18.38
N ILE A 293 -12.34 -10.45 -17.08
CA ILE A 293 -11.15 -10.83 -16.30
C ILE A 293 -10.45 -12.03 -16.95
N LEU A 294 -11.20 -13.07 -17.35
CA LEU A 294 -10.61 -14.23 -18.00
C LEU A 294 -9.95 -13.87 -19.35
N LEU A 295 -10.57 -13.01 -20.16
CA LEU A 295 -10.00 -12.53 -21.43
C LEU A 295 -8.72 -11.71 -21.22
N ASP A 296 -8.69 -10.85 -20.19
CA ASP A 296 -7.50 -10.07 -19.83
C ASP A 296 -6.35 -10.99 -19.40
N LEU A 297 -6.65 -12.01 -18.59
CA LEU A 297 -5.66 -12.98 -18.12
C LEU A 297 -5.13 -13.85 -19.27
N ILE A 298 -5.98 -14.24 -20.22
CA ILE A 298 -5.56 -14.94 -21.45
C ILE A 298 -4.62 -14.04 -22.26
N THR A 299 -5.00 -12.78 -22.47
CA THR A 299 -4.19 -11.81 -23.22
C THR A 299 -2.83 -11.61 -22.57
N PHE A 300 -2.81 -11.49 -21.23
CA PHE A 300 -1.59 -11.39 -20.44
C PHE A 300 -0.69 -12.63 -20.59
N CYS A 301 -1.25 -13.85 -20.53
CA CYS A 301 -0.49 -15.09 -20.75
C CYS A 301 0.21 -15.11 -22.10
N PHE A 302 -0.48 -14.71 -23.18
CA PHE A 302 0.11 -14.65 -24.52
C PHE A 302 1.26 -13.65 -24.59
N GLN A 303 1.08 -12.45 -24.04
CA GLN A 303 2.13 -11.42 -24.01
C GLN A 303 3.38 -11.88 -23.24
N GLU A 304 3.22 -12.52 -22.09
CA GLU A 304 4.34 -13.03 -21.29
C GLU A 304 5.08 -14.18 -21.99
N GLN A 305 4.38 -15.03 -22.73
CA GLN A 305 5.00 -16.08 -23.55
C GLN A 305 5.82 -15.50 -24.71
N GLU A 306 5.30 -14.49 -25.40
CA GLU A 306 6.02 -13.78 -26.47
C GLU A 306 7.28 -13.10 -25.94
N ASN A 307 7.17 -12.40 -24.81
CA ASN A 307 8.30 -11.74 -24.16
C ASN A 307 9.38 -12.75 -23.72
N SER A 308 8.98 -13.90 -23.20
CA SER A 308 9.92 -14.96 -22.77
C SER A 308 10.70 -15.55 -23.95
N ASN A 309 10.06 -15.71 -25.12
CA ASN A 309 10.70 -16.23 -26.33
C ASN A 309 11.65 -15.21 -27.01
N SER A 310 11.43 -13.91 -26.79
CA SER A 310 12.26 -12.83 -27.37
C SER A 310 13.59 -12.59 -26.67
N ILE A 311 13.77 -13.13 -25.45
CA ILE A 311 15.00 -12.96 -24.66
C ILE A 311 16.04 -14.05 -25.02
N ASP A 312 15.61 -15.12 -25.69
CA ASP A 312 16.45 -16.26 -26.08
C ASP A 312 16.88 -16.24 -27.57
N THR A 313 16.66 -15.14 -28.29
CA THR A 313 17.14 -14.88 -29.67
C THR A 313 18.10 -13.70 -29.73
#